data_AF-A0A8J4A7Q1-F1
#
_entry.id   AF-A0A8J4A7Q1-F1
#
_cell.length_a   1.000
_cell.length_b   1.000
_cell.length_c   1.000
_cell.angle_alpha   90.00
_cell.angle_beta   90.00
_cell.angle_gamma   90.00
#
_symmetry.space_group_name_H-M   'P 1'
#
loop_
_entity.id
_entity.type
_entity.pdbx_description
1 polymer ?
#
loop_
_entity_poly.entity_id
_entity_poly.type
_entity_poly.pdbx_seq_one_letter_code
_entity_poly.pdbx_strand_id
1 'polypeptide(L)'
;MRRRALLSAAAGTVAVGATSIGAGAAPAAAHPGGHRQVRTGLQNLIDDGWKALAGAKVGMVSNPTGVDSAYRHAVDLMVEGGTVDIVGVFGPEHGFRGSAQAGSSEGTSVDPRTGLTVYDAYGATQDDWAAMFRKAGIDTVVYDIQDVGARFYTYIWTLYDSMVAAAKVGLRYVVLDRPNPCGGRAYGPMMTAGYESGVGKKEIVQQHGMTTGELARFYNGEFLPTDAGRSVELSVVQVGNWRTDQLGTDLTYLPWVLPSPNMPTQTSALVYPGTCMFEGTNAAEGRGTTRPFELVGAPYLDYHWSDRLNAAELPGVRFREAYFTPTFNKYANTLCNGLEVEIVDPARYDPIATAVTMLVEAKKYDGFAWRYDDYDPVRPYWIDKLTGSTRLRTMIDDGAGASDVIHAWSGELSAFRARRRRYLLYSGPGR
;
A
#
# COMPACT_ATOMS: atom_id res chain seq x y z
N MET A 1 57.51 35.36 18.13
CA MET A 1 57.67 34.99 19.56
C MET A 1 57.14 33.57 19.75
N ARG A 2 57.97 32.51 19.68
CA ARG A 2 58.45 31.68 20.83
C ARG A 2 57.58 31.86 22.10
N ARG A 3 56.99 30.84 22.73
CA ARG A 3 57.64 29.64 23.31
C ARG A 3 56.63 28.51 23.59
N ARG A 4 57.12 27.27 23.46
CA ARG A 4 56.62 26.03 24.09
C ARG A 4 56.76 26.11 25.63
N ALA A 5 55.88 25.41 26.34
CA ALA A 5 56.22 24.76 27.61
C ALA A 5 55.35 23.51 27.82
N LEU A 6 56.01 22.36 27.90
CA LEU A 6 55.56 21.10 28.49
C LEU A 6 56.02 21.07 29.96
N LEU A 7 55.27 20.40 30.85
CA LEU A 7 55.67 19.70 32.10
C LEU A 7 54.37 19.14 32.71
N SER A 8 54.07 17.84 32.57
CA SER A 8 54.46 16.69 33.42
C SER A 8 53.55 16.46 34.65
N ALA A 9 52.76 15.39 34.54
CA ALA A 9 52.28 14.41 35.52
C ALA A 9 52.02 14.80 36.99
N ALA A 10 50.79 14.51 37.45
CA ALA A 10 50.54 13.91 38.74
C ALA A 10 49.37 12.91 38.62
N ALA A 11 49.65 11.64 38.88
CA ALA A 11 48.67 10.58 38.99
C ALA A 11 47.95 10.71 40.34
N GLY A 12 46.62 10.84 40.30
CA GLY A 12 45.76 10.82 41.47
C GLY A 12 44.64 9.81 41.25
N THR A 13 44.78 8.62 41.83
CA THR A 13 43.74 7.60 41.92
C THR A 13 42.64 8.10 42.87
N VAL A 14 41.47 8.42 42.32
CA VAL A 14 40.24 8.59 43.10
C VAL A 14 39.31 7.43 42.75
N ALA A 15 39.19 6.50 43.70
CA ALA A 15 38.19 5.45 43.67
C ALA A 15 36.82 6.08 43.91
N VAL A 16 35.96 6.12 42.89
CA VAL A 16 34.55 6.44 43.04
C VAL A 16 33.78 5.12 43.04
N GLY A 17 33.25 4.77 44.21
CA GLY A 17 32.43 3.59 44.40
C GLY A 17 31.20 3.62 43.50
N ALA A 18 30.99 2.55 42.76
CA ALA A 18 29.77 2.32 42.01
C ALA A 18 28.62 1.99 42.98
N THR A 19 27.78 2.98 43.28
CA THR A 19 26.45 2.71 43.83
C THR A 19 25.55 2.32 42.66
N SER A 20 25.23 1.03 42.57
CA SER A 20 24.23 0.50 41.66
C SER A 20 22.85 1.00 42.09
N ILE A 21 22.36 2.03 41.41
CA ILE A 21 20.94 2.40 41.48
C ILE A 21 20.22 1.36 40.63
N GLY A 22 19.65 0.35 41.29
CA GLY A 22 18.76 -0.61 40.66
C GLY A 22 17.55 0.15 40.10
N ALA A 23 17.53 0.36 38.78
CA ALA A 23 16.33 0.78 38.09
C ALA A 23 15.34 -0.39 38.14
N GLY A 24 14.50 -0.39 39.17
CA GLY A 24 13.30 -1.23 39.20
C GLY A 24 12.48 -0.90 37.96
N ALA A 25 12.39 -1.84 37.03
CA ALA A 25 11.49 -1.74 35.91
C ALA A 25 10.07 -1.52 36.44
N ALA A 26 9.51 -0.35 36.19
CA ALA A 26 8.10 -0.11 36.43
C ALA A 26 7.31 -1.16 35.64
N PRO A 27 6.32 -1.85 36.24
CA PRO A 27 5.52 -2.80 35.51
C PRO A 27 4.82 -2.06 34.37
N ALA A 28 4.95 -2.60 33.16
CA ALA A 28 4.25 -2.10 31.98
C ALA A 28 2.76 -1.97 32.34
N ALA A 29 2.23 -0.76 32.19
CA ALA A 29 0.82 -0.48 32.42
C ALA A 29 0.00 -1.45 31.55
N ALA A 30 -0.74 -2.35 32.20
CA ALA A 30 -1.65 -3.26 31.52
C ALA A 30 -2.67 -2.43 30.73
N HIS A 31 -2.68 -2.60 29.41
CA HIS A 31 -3.68 -1.97 28.56
C HIS A 31 -5.07 -2.52 28.90
N PRO A 32 -6.05 -1.64 29.18
CA PRO A 32 -7.40 -2.05 29.47
C PRO A 32 -8.10 -2.44 28.16
N GLY A 33 -8.30 -3.74 27.94
CA GLY A 33 -9.09 -4.28 26.84
C GLY A 33 -8.54 -5.60 26.30
N GLY A 34 -9.15 -6.72 26.68
CA GLY A 34 -8.75 -8.09 26.32
C GLY A 34 -8.97 -8.47 24.85
N HIS A 35 -8.51 -7.67 23.90
CA HIS A 35 -8.47 -8.05 22.50
C HIS A 35 -7.17 -8.81 22.20
N ARG A 36 -7.31 -10.04 21.70
CA ARG A 36 -6.16 -10.83 21.22
C ARG A 36 -5.46 -10.05 20.09
N GLN A 37 -4.14 -10.00 20.14
CA GLN A 37 -3.33 -9.37 19.08
C GLN A 37 -3.62 -9.99 17.72
N VAL A 38 -3.64 -9.15 16.68
CA VAL A 38 -3.76 -9.56 15.30
C VAL A 38 -2.55 -10.39 14.90
N ARG A 39 -2.81 -11.48 14.19
CA ARG A 39 -1.78 -12.38 13.67
C ARG A 39 -1.89 -12.45 12.16
N THR A 40 -0.83 -12.12 11.44
CA THR A 40 -0.80 -12.20 9.97
C THR A 40 -0.93 -13.65 9.49
N GLY A 41 -1.30 -13.83 8.22
CA GLY A 41 -1.30 -15.15 7.58
C GLY A 41 0.07 -15.83 7.67
N LEU A 42 1.16 -15.06 7.51
CA LEU A 42 2.53 -15.55 7.71
C LEU A 42 2.75 -16.10 9.13
N GLN A 43 2.39 -15.34 10.17
CA GLN A 43 2.56 -15.81 11.55
C GLN A 43 1.72 -17.07 11.83
N ASN A 44 0.51 -17.16 11.28
CA ASN A 44 -0.32 -18.34 11.42
C ASN A 44 0.27 -19.57 10.72
N LEU A 45 0.87 -19.38 9.54
CA LEU A 45 1.53 -20.46 8.81
C LEU A 45 2.84 -20.91 9.46
N ILE A 46 3.61 -19.98 10.06
CA ILE A 46 4.80 -20.34 10.84
C ILE A 46 4.42 -21.22 12.02
N ASP A 47 3.41 -20.81 12.78
CA ASP A 47 2.99 -21.50 14.01
C ASP A 47 2.37 -22.88 13.76
N ASP A 48 1.79 -23.11 12.58
CA ASP A 48 1.25 -24.42 12.20
C ASP A 48 2.29 -25.37 11.57
N GLY A 49 3.55 -24.92 11.47
CA GLY A 49 4.66 -25.68 10.92
C GLY A 49 4.64 -25.74 9.39
N TRP A 50 4.18 -24.68 8.72
CA TRP A 50 4.08 -24.59 7.26
C TRP A 50 3.18 -25.66 6.64
N LYS A 51 2.17 -26.12 7.36
CA LYS A 51 1.37 -27.30 6.99
C LYS A 51 0.74 -27.16 5.61
N ALA A 52 0.29 -25.94 5.26
CA ALA A 52 -0.32 -25.67 3.96
C ALA A 52 0.65 -25.85 2.77
N LEU A 53 1.97 -25.87 3.00
CA LEU A 53 3.02 -25.96 1.99
C LEU A 53 3.78 -27.31 2.01
N ALA A 54 3.40 -28.24 2.88
CA ALA A 54 4.09 -29.51 3.04
C ALA A 54 4.13 -30.31 1.73
N GLY A 55 5.33 -30.68 1.29
CA GLY A 55 5.56 -31.49 0.08
C GLY A 55 5.37 -30.75 -1.26
N ALA A 56 5.13 -29.44 -1.23
CA ALA A 56 4.97 -28.61 -2.42
C ALA A 56 6.28 -27.94 -2.84
N LYS A 57 6.51 -27.80 -4.16
CA LYS A 57 7.56 -26.94 -4.71
C LYS A 57 7.06 -25.51 -4.81
N VAL A 58 7.54 -24.68 -3.89
CA VAL A 58 7.02 -23.34 -3.66
C VAL A 58 7.79 -22.28 -4.43
N GLY A 59 7.04 -21.44 -5.14
CA GLY A 59 7.49 -20.16 -5.63
C GLY A 59 6.82 -19.02 -4.87
N MET A 60 7.57 -18.02 -4.42
CA MET A 60 7.02 -16.96 -3.57
C MET A 60 7.00 -15.60 -4.27
N VAL A 61 5.82 -14.99 -4.38
CA VAL A 61 5.62 -13.58 -4.75
C VAL A 61 5.70 -12.75 -3.47
N SER A 62 6.76 -11.97 -3.32
CA SER A 62 7.04 -11.20 -2.11
C SER A 62 7.86 -9.95 -2.40
N ASN A 63 7.90 -9.06 -1.44
CA ASN A 63 8.76 -7.88 -1.38
C ASN A 63 9.23 -7.68 0.08
N PRO A 64 9.89 -6.57 0.46
CA PRO A 64 10.39 -6.37 1.83
C PRO A 64 9.32 -6.46 2.93
N THR A 65 8.04 -6.30 2.60
CA THR A 65 6.94 -6.33 3.57
C THR A 65 6.57 -7.73 4.03
N GLY A 66 7.04 -8.77 3.35
CA GLY A 66 6.81 -10.19 3.64
C GLY A 66 7.57 -10.66 4.89
N VAL A 67 7.41 -9.96 6.02
CA VAL A 67 8.13 -10.23 7.28
C VAL A 67 7.21 -10.71 8.40
N ASP A 68 7.79 -11.47 9.33
CA ASP A 68 7.18 -11.83 10.62
C ASP A 68 7.25 -10.67 11.62
N SER A 69 6.72 -10.90 12.84
CA SER A 69 6.75 -9.92 13.93
C SER A 69 8.15 -9.51 14.41
N ALA A 70 9.18 -10.26 14.03
CA ALA A 70 10.58 -10.01 14.35
C ALA A 70 11.37 -9.43 13.16
N TYR A 71 10.69 -8.93 12.12
CA TYR A 71 11.30 -8.39 10.90
C TYR A 71 12.12 -9.40 10.09
N ARG A 72 11.86 -10.70 10.26
CA ARG A 72 12.49 -11.75 9.45
C ARG A 72 11.65 -12.02 8.23
N HIS A 73 12.28 -12.01 7.06
CA HIS A 73 11.58 -12.20 5.80
C HIS A 73 11.13 -13.67 5.64
N ALA A 74 9.92 -13.89 5.13
CA ALA A 74 9.30 -15.20 4.99
C ALA A 74 10.17 -16.19 4.18
N VAL A 75 10.74 -15.75 3.06
CA VAL A 75 11.69 -16.53 2.25
C VAL A 75 12.91 -16.97 3.08
N ASP A 76 13.49 -16.07 3.88
CA ASP A 76 14.65 -16.39 4.72
C ASP A 76 14.26 -17.45 5.76
N LEU A 77 13.08 -17.32 6.38
CA LEU A 77 12.53 -18.29 7.34
C LEU A 77 12.28 -19.67 6.71
N MET A 78 11.75 -19.72 5.48
CA MET A 78 11.51 -20.97 4.77
C MET A 78 12.82 -21.70 4.44
N VAL A 79 13.83 -20.97 3.98
CA VAL A 79 15.15 -21.52 3.64
C VAL A 79 15.90 -21.97 4.90
N GLU A 80 15.96 -21.12 5.93
CA GLU A 80 16.63 -21.42 7.21
C GLU A 80 15.97 -22.62 7.92
N GLY A 81 14.64 -22.74 7.84
CA GLY A 81 13.90 -23.84 8.46
C GLY A 81 13.93 -25.17 7.70
N GLY A 82 14.22 -25.16 6.39
CA GLY A 82 14.36 -26.36 5.55
C GLY A 82 13.11 -27.24 5.41
N THR A 83 11.96 -26.82 5.95
CA THR A 83 10.70 -27.59 5.93
C THR A 83 9.88 -27.34 4.65
N VAL A 84 10.08 -26.18 4.02
CA VAL A 84 9.40 -25.78 2.78
C VAL A 84 10.41 -25.89 1.63
N ASP A 85 10.04 -26.60 0.55
CA ASP A 85 10.83 -26.67 -0.68
C ASP A 85 10.60 -25.41 -1.53
N ILE A 86 11.15 -24.28 -1.07
CA ILE A 86 11.12 -23.02 -1.80
C ILE A 86 12.23 -22.99 -2.86
N VAL A 87 11.85 -22.79 -4.12
CA VAL A 87 12.77 -22.92 -5.27
C VAL A 87 12.94 -21.64 -6.08
N GLY A 88 12.13 -20.60 -5.81
CA GLY A 88 12.25 -19.32 -6.49
C GLY A 88 11.38 -18.22 -5.89
N VAL A 89 11.74 -16.97 -6.20
CA VAL A 89 11.06 -15.76 -5.72
C VAL A 89 10.71 -14.86 -6.90
N PHE A 90 9.55 -14.20 -6.86
CA PHE A 90 9.09 -13.27 -7.89
C PHE A 90 8.89 -11.89 -7.26
N GLY A 91 9.75 -10.94 -7.63
CA GLY A 91 9.73 -9.57 -7.12
C GLY A 91 8.83 -8.67 -7.98
N PRO A 92 7.88 -7.91 -7.39
CA PRO A 92 7.02 -6.99 -8.11
C PRO A 92 7.73 -5.64 -8.37
N GLU A 93 6.94 -4.58 -8.60
CA GLU A 93 7.42 -3.19 -8.53
C GLU A 93 8.19 -2.93 -7.22
N HIS A 94 9.29 -2.18 -7.31
CA HIS A 94 10.30 -1.94 -6.27
C HIS A 94 11.26 -3.12 -5.98
N GLY A 95 10.99 -4.30 -6.56
CA GLY A 95 11.84 -5.48 -6.42
C GLY A 95 11.62 -6.25 -5.11
N PHE A 96 12.31 -7.38 -4.99
CA PHE A 96 12.18 -8.31 -3.87
C PHE A 96 12.76 -7.77 -2.55
N ARG A 97 13.95 -7.16 -2.60
CA ARG A 97 14.61 -6.54 -1.42
C ARG A 97 14.39 -5.02 -1.35
N GLY A 98 13.61 -4.45 -2.27
CA GLY A 98 13.06 -3.09 -2.15
C GLY A 98 13.98 -1.95 -2.56
N SER A 99 15.01 -2.19 -3.36
CA SER A 99 16.01 -1.14 -3.68
C SER A 99 15.57 -0.16 -4.77
N ALA A 100 14.50 -0.45 -5.52
CA ALA A 100 14.12 0.35 -6.70
C ALA A 100 13.06 1.43 -6.40
N GLN A 101 13.12 2.55 -7.14
CA GLN A 101 12.14 3.65 -7.07
C GLN A 101 10.78 3.29 -7.68
N ALA A 102 9.78 4.16 -7.49
CA ALA A 102 8.46 4.00 -8.09
C ALA A 102 8.54 3.95 -9.62
N GLY A 103 7.80 3.01 -10.21
CA GLY A 103 7.83 2.71 -11.63
C GLY A 103 9.02 1.86 -12.08
N SER A 104 9.76 1.20 -11.18
CA SER A 104 11.01 0.48 -11.48
C SER A 104 11.20 -0.84 -10.71
N SER A 105 12.18 -1.65 -11.13
CA SER A 105 12.55 -2.97 -10.59
C SER A 105 14.06 -3.25 -10.77
N GLU A 106 14.53 -4.43 -10.33
CA GLU A 106 15.97 -4.80 -10.31
C GLU A 106 16.39 -5.92 -11.28
N GLY A 107 15.56 -6.32 -12.24
CA GLY A 107 15.90 -7.42 -13.16
C GLY A 107 16.05 -8.77 -12.47
N THR A 108 16.17 -9.84 -13.26
CA THR A 108 16.32 -11.20 -12.70
C THR A 108 17.73 -11.38 -12.13
N SER A 109 17.83 -11.85 -10.89
CA SER A 109 19.09 -11.99 -10.15
C SER A 109 19.09 -13.21 -9.22
N VAL A 110 20.18 -13.40 -8.49
CA VAL A 110 20.29 -14.41 -7.43
C VAL A 110 20.33 -13.67 -6.10
N ASP A 111 19.45 -14.03 -5.16
CA ASP A 111 19.43 -13.43 -3.82
C ASP A 111 20.69 -13.88 -3.06
N PRO A 112 21.57 -12.96 -2.63
CA PRO A 112 22.84 -13.32 -2.02
C PRO A 112 22.69 -13.99 -0.65
N ARG A 113 21.55 -13.80 0.02
CA ARG A 113 21.29 -14.39 1.35
C ARG A 113 20.84 -15.84 1.24
N THR A 114 19.97 -16.17 0.28
CA THR A 114 19.35 -17.49 0.17
C THR A 114 19.87 -18.33 -0.98
N GLY A 115 20.55 -17.73 -1.96
CA GLY A 115 20.98 -18.39 -3.20
C GLY A 115 19.83 -18.68 -4.18
N LEU A 116 18.60 -18.27 -3.87
CA LEU A 116 17.44 -18.46 -4.74
C LEU A 116 17.48 -17.53 -5.94
N THR A 117 16.91 -17.98 -7.06
CA THR A 117 16.65 -17.09 -8.20
C THR A 117 15.50 -16.15 -7.85
N VAL A 118 15.73 -14.85 -8.04
CA VAL A 118 14.74 -13.78 -7.94
C VAL A 118 14.37 -13.37 -9.36
N TYR A 119 13.17 -13.72 -9.80
CA TYR A 119 12.61 -13.31 -11.07
C TYR A 119 12.04 -11.89 -10.96
N ASP A 120 12.33 -11.05 -11.94
CA ASP A 120 11.70 -9.74 -12.06
C ASP A 120 10.32 -9.88 -12.69
N ALA A 121 9.30 -9.57 -11.92
CA ALA A 121 7.91 -9.66 -12.34
C ALA A 121 7.26 -8.29 -12.53
N TYR A 122 8.03 -7.21 -12.47
CA TYR A 122 7.51 -5.87 -12.75
C TYR A 122 7.18 -5.72 -14.25
N GLY A 123 5.96 -5.27 -14.54
CA GLY A 123 5.45 -5.15 -15.91
C GLY A 123 5.25 -6.49 -16.65
N ALA A 124 5.46 -7.63 -15.99
CA ALA A 124 5.31 -8.95 -16.58
C ALA A 124 3.86 -9.19 -17.03
N THR A 125 3.69 -9.65 -18.26
CA THR A 125 2.39 -10.10 -18.76
C THR A 125 2.00 -11.43 -18.10
N GLN A 126 0.74 -11.84 -18.24
CA GLN A 126 0.28 -13.14 -17.73
C GLN A 126 1.04 -14.32 -18.35
N ASP A 127 1.50 -14.18 -19.60
CA ASP A 127 2.29 -15.21 -20.27
C ASP A 127 3.73 -15.23 -19.76
N ASP A 128 4.31 -14.07 -19.45
CA ASP A 128 5.61 -13.97 -18.78
C ASP A 128 5.57 -14.63 -17.41
N TRP A 129 4.53 -14.36 -16.60
CA TRP A 129 4.31 -15.03 -15.32
C TRP A 129 4.25 -16.56 -15.48
N ALA A 130 3.49 -17.05 -16.45
CA ALA A 130 3.39 -18.48 -16.75
C ALA A 130 4.74 -19.09 -17.18
N ALA A 131 5.55 -18.35 -17.95
CA ALA A 131 6.89 -18.77 -18.33
C ALA A 131 7.85 -18.81 -17.13
N MET A 132 7.81 -17.78 -16.26
CA MET A 132 8.59 -17.71 -15.03
C MET A 132 8.26 -18.87 -14.09
N PHE A 133 6.98 -19.19 -13.88
CA PHE A 133 6.57 -20.33 -13.06
C PHE A 133 7.08 -21.67 -13.60
N ARG A 134 6.95 -21.92 -14.91
CA ARG A 134 7.49 -23.14 -15.53
C ARG A 134 9.00 -23.22 -15.41
N LYS A 135 9.71 -22.10 -15.62
CA LYS A 135 11.17 -22.03 -15.50
C LYS A 135 11.64 -22.30 -14.06
N ALA A 136 10.91 -21.80 -13.07
CA ALA A 136 11.19 -22.06 -11.66
C ALA A 136 10.88 -23.50 -11.25
N GLY A 137 10.02 -24.21 -12.00
CA GLY A 137 9.66 -25.60 -11.72
C GLY A 137 8.79 -25.76 -10.47
N ILE A 138 7.95 -24.76 -10.19
CA ILE A 138 7.05 -24.72 -9.02
C ILE A 138 5.74 -25.45 -9.32
N ASP A 139 5.09 -25.97 -8.26
CA ASP A 139 3.71 -26.47 -8.31
C ASP A 139 2.73 -25.57 -7.52
N THR A 140 3.26 -24.76 -6.61
CA THR A 140 2.48 -23.91 -5.70
C THR A 140 3.07 -22.49 -5.67
N VAL A 141 2.22 -21.50 -5.93
CA VAL A 141 2.56 -20.08 -5.76
C VAL A 141 2.11 -19.62 -4.38
N VAL A 142 2.98 -18.94 -3.65
CA VAL A 142 2.66 -18.27 -2.39
C VAL A 142 2.74 -16.76 -2.58
N TYR A 143 1.74 -16.01 -2.14
CA TYR A 143 1.74 -14.55 -2.16
C TYR A 143 1.76 -14.00 -0.72
N ASP A 144 2.73 -13.14 -0.42
CA ASP A 144 2.84 -12.43 0.86
C ASP A 144 3.37 -11.01 0.66
N ILE A 145 2.47 -10.05 0.48
CA ILE A 145 2.81 -8.63 0.32
C ILE A 145 1.78 -7.79 1.09
N GLN A 146 2.26 -6.80 1.84
CA GLN A 146 1.43 -5.77 2.44
C GLN A 146 1.00 -4.76 1.37
N ASP A 147 -0.30 -4.73 1.10
CA ASP A 147 -0.96 -3.72 0.27
C ASP A 147 -1.41 -2.50 1.10
N VAL A 148 -1.89 -1.43 0.44
CA VAL A 148 -2.38 -0.20 1.10
C VAL A 148 -3.88 0.05 0.95
N GLY A 149 -4.62 -0.82 0.26
CA GLY A 149 -6.08 -0.73 0.16
C GLY A 149 -6.61 0.15 -0.97
N ALA A 150 -5.76 0.52 -1.93
CA ALA A 150 -6.10 1.38 -3.05
C ALA A 150 -5.89 0.67 -4.40
N ARG A 151 -6.84 0.87 -5.32
CA ARG A 151 -6.86 0.23 -6.65
C ARG A 151 -5.61 0.49 -7.48
N PHE A 152 -5.04 1.69 -7.36
CA PHE A 152 -3.85 2.10 -8.09
C PHE A 152 -2.54 1.73 -7.40
N TYR A 153 -2.60 1.04 -6.25
CA TYR A 153 -1.43 0.39 -5.68
C TYR A 153 -1.22 -0.97 -6.36
N THR A 154 -0.16 -1.10 -7.13
CA THR A 154 -0.04 -2.11 -8.20
C THR A 154 0.11 -3.55 -7.70
N TYR A 155 0.40 -3.78 -6.42
CA TYR A 155 0.57 -5.11 -5.84
C TYR A 155 -0.67 -5.99 -5.93
N ILE A 156 -1.88 -5.40 -5.91
CA ILE A 156 -3.12 -6.15 -6.13
C ILE A 156 -3.26 -6.63 -7.58
N TRP A 157 -2.58 -5.97 -8.52
CA TRP A 157 -2.53 -6.39 -9.93
C TRP A 157 -1.44 -7.42 -10.17
N THR A 158 -0.32 -7.36 -9.46
CA THR A 158 0.64 -8.47 -9.33
C THR A 158 -0.07 -9.74 -8.83
N LEU A 159 -0.89 -9.62 -7.78
CA LEU A 159 -1.72 -10.72 -7.28
C LEU A 159 -2.64 -11.24 -8.39
N TYR A 160 -3.40 -10.37 -9.06
CA TYR A 160 -4.32 -10.76 -10.12
C TYR A 160 -3.63 -11.48 -11.30
N ASP A 161 -2.57 -10.90 -11.87
CA ASP A 161 -1.91 -11.47 -13.06
C ASP A 161 -1.20 -12.79 -12.74
N SER A 162 -0.54 -12.89 -11.58
CA SER A 162 0.09 -14.13 -11.13
C SER A 162 -0.96 -15.22 -10.84
N MET A 163 -2.14 -14.87 -10.33
CA MET A 163 -3.26 -15.81 -10.15
C MET A 163 -3.81 -16.31 -11.50
N VAL A 164 -3.98 -15.42 -12.49
CA VAL A 164 -4.40 -15.81 -13.85
C VAL A 164 -3.39 -16.76 -14.48
N ALA A 165 -2.10 -16.44 -14.37
CA ALA A 165 -1.03 -17.30 -14.87
C ALA A 165 -1.02 -18.67 -14.18
N ALA A 166 -1.15 -18.70 -12.85
CA ALA A 166 -1.24 -19.94 -12.07
C ALA A 166 -2.45 -20.79 -12.48
N ALA A 167 -3.61 -20.17 -12.70
CA ALA A 167 -4.81 -20.85 -13.20
C ALA A 167 -4.57 -21.48 -14.59
N LYS A 168 -3.95 -20.72 -15.52
CA LYS A 168 -3.62 -21.18 -16.88
C LYS A 168 -2.65 -22.37 -16.89
N VAL A 169 -1.71 -22.41 -15.96
CA VAL A 169 -0.67 -23.47 -15.91
C VAL A 169 -0.94 -24.57 -14.89
N GLY A 170 -2.11 -24.55 -14.25
CA GLY A 170 -2.55 -25.64 -13.39
C GLY A 170 -1.95 -25.65 -11.99
N LEU A 171 -1.42 -24.52 -11.50
CA LEU A 171 -0.78 -24.43 -10.19
C LEU A 171 -1.78 -24.16 -9.07
N ARG A 172 -1.38 -24.53 -7.85
CA ARG A 172 -2.06 -24.11 -6.63
C ARG A 172 -1.61 -22.69 -6.25
N TYR A 173 -2.50 -21.92 -5.64
CA TYR A 173 -2.20 -20.55 -5.19
C TYR A 173 -2.56 -20.38 -3.71
N VAL A 174 -1.60 -19.91 -2.92
CA VAL A 174 -1.74 -19.70 -1.47
C VAL A 174 -1.49 -18.23 -1.16
N VAL A 175 -2.45 -17.56 -0.52
CA VAL A 175 -2.27 -16.18 -0.04
C VAL A 175 -2.03 -16.19 1.46
N LEU A 176 -0.91 -15.61 1.90
CA LEU A 176 -0.68 -15.29 3.30
C LEU A 176 -1.31 -13.94 3.57
N ASP A 177 -2.52 -13.96 4.14
CA ASP A 177 -3.33 -12.76 4.19
C ASP A 177 -2.75 -11.72 5.16
N ARG A 178 -2.97 -10.45 4.87
CA ARG A 178 -2.51 -9.31 5.67
C ARG A 178 -3.64 -8.30 5.91
N PRO A 179 -3.69 -7.64 7.08
CA PRO A 179 -4.66 -6.57 7.32
C PRO A 179 -4.60 -5.51 6.22
N ASN A 180 -5.77 -5.05 5.77
CA ASN A 180 -5.84 -3.85 4.95
C ASN A 180 -5.68 -2.62 5.86
N PRO A 181 -4.66 -1.77 5.66
CA PRO A 181 -4.42 -0.63 6.56
C PRO A 181 -5.54 0.41 6.53
N CYS A 182 -6.36 0.43 5.47
CA CYS A 182 -7.56 1.27 5.35
C CYS A 182 -8.84 0.62 5.93
N GLY A 183 -8.73 -0.57 6.54
CA GLY A 183 -9.87 -1.31 7.07
C GLY A 183 -10.76 -1.92 5.98
N GLY A 184 -12.00 -2.26 6.33
CA GLY A 184 -12.95 -2.92 5.42
C GLY A 184 -13.90 -1.97 4.67
N ARG A 185 -13.72 -0.65 4.78
CA ARG A 185 -14.61 0.33 4.13
C ARG A 185 -14.23 0.52 2.66
N ALA A 186 -15.24 0.49 1.78
CA ALA A 186 -15.07 0.72 0.36
C ALA A 186 -15.56 2.13 -0.03
N TYR A 187 -14.77 2.84 -0.83
CA TYR A 187 -15.05 4.21 -1.28
C TYR A 187 -14.64 4.45 -2.74
N GLY A 188 -15.22 5.50 -3.31
CA GLY A 188 -14.83 6.04 -4.61
C GLY A 188 -15.42 5.33 -5.83
N PRO A 189 -15.08 5.81 -7.03
CA PRO A 189 -15.60 5.31 -8.29
C PRO A 189 -15.04 3.93 -8.65
N MET A 190 -15.82 3.18 -9.42
CA MET A 190 -15.46 1.90 -10.04
C MET A 190 -14.60 2.12 -11.29
N MET A 191 -13.68 1.20 -11.55
CA MET A 191 -13.02 1.12 -12.85
C MET A 191 -14.03 0.74 -13.92
N THR A 192 -14.00 1.40 -15.07
CA THR A 192 -14.90 1.15 -16.20
C THR A 192 -14.14 0.66 -17.41
N ALA A 193 -14.83 -0.09 -18.27
CA ALA A 193 -14.28 -0.59 -19.52
C ALA A 193 -13.69 0.53 -20.38
N GLY A 194 -12.50 0.31 -20.91
CA GLY A 194 -11.77 1.28 -21.72
C GLY A 194 -10.84 2.21 -20.92
N TYR A 195 -10.82 2.13 -19.59
CA TYR A 195 -9.89 2.87 -18.72
C TYR A 195 -8.86 1.97 -18.01
N GLU A 196 -8.85 0.68 -18.33
CA GLU A 196 -7.89 -0.25 -17.75
C GLU A 196 -6.45 0.12 -18.14
N SER A 197 -5.55 0.03 -17.16
CA SER A 197 -4.13 0.36 -17.28
C SER A 197 -3.29 -0.38 -16.23
N GLY A 198 -1.99 -0.09 -16.15
CA GLY A 198 -1.11 -0.67 -15.13
C GLY A 198 -1.54 -0.36 -13.68
N VAL A 199 -2.27 0.74 -13.46
CA VAL A 199 -2.78 1.16 -12.15
C VAL A 199 -4.24 0.78 -11.92
N GLY A 200 -4.81 -0.09 -12.76
CA GLY A 200 -6.19 -0.52 -12.60
C GLY A 200 -6.66 -1.42 -13.73
N LYS A 201 -6.86 -2.72 -13.46
CA LYS A 201 -7.13 -3.72 -14.52
C LYS A 201 -8.54 -4.28 -14.56
N LYS A 202 -9.29 -4.16 -13.47
CA LYS A 202 -10.61 -4.78 -13.31
C LYS A 202 -11.55 -3.89 -12.54
N GLU A 203 -12.84 -4.17 -12.72
CA GLU A 203 -13.99 -3.46 -12.13
C GLU A 203 -14.05 -3.64 -10.61
N ILE A 204 -13.18 -2.93 -9.90
CA ILE A 204 -13.21 -2.71 -8.46
C ILE A 204 -13.22 -1.21 -8.19
N VAL A 205 -13.76 -0.80 -7.05
CA VAL A 205 -13.75 0.62 -6.65
C VAL A 205 -12.38 1.06 -6.13
N GLN A 206 -12.17 2.37 -6.08
CA GLN A 206 -10.87 2.98 -5.80
C GLN A 206 -10.27 2.59 -4.45
N GLN A 207 -11.03 2.69 -3.35
CA GLN A 207 -10.67 2.02 -2.09
C GLN A 207 -11.55 0.79 -1.94
N HIS A 208 -10.99 -0.39 -2.13
CA HIS A 208 -11.79 -1.63 -2.24
C HIS A 208 -12.22 -2.21 -0.89
N GLY A 209 -11.55 -1.85 0.21
CA GLY A 209 -11.88 -2.28 1.58
C GLY A 209 -11.86 -3.79 1.78
N MET A 210 -10.90 -4.47 1.16
CA MET A 210 -10.71 -5.92 1.23
C MET A 210 -9.24 -6.22 1.53
N THR A 211 -8.94 -7.28 2.26
CA THR A 211 -7.57 -7.80 2.37
C THR A 211 -7.09 -8.41 1.05
N THR A 212 -5.80 -8.73 0.92
CA THR A 212 -5.27 -9.41 -0.27
C THR A 212 -5.87 -10.82 -0.43
N GLY A 213 -6.16 -11.51 0.68
CA GLY A 213 -6.88 -12.79 0.67
C GLY A 213 -8.33 -12.67 0.22
N GLU A 214 -9.07 -11.65 0.68
CA GLU A 214 -10.43 -11.35 0.20
C GLU A 214 -10.44 -10.93 -1.28
N LEU A 215 -9.46 -10.13 -1.73
CA LEU A 215 -9.26 -9.79 -3.14
C LEU A 215 -8.96 -11.02 -3.99
N ALA A 216 -8.08 -11.91 -3.54
CA ALA A 216 -7.79 -13.15 -4.26
C ALA A 216 -9.04 -14.00 -4.43
N ARG A 217 -9.87 -14.13 -3.39
CA ARG A 217 -11.17 -14.82 -3.48
C ARG A 217 -12.10 -14.12 -4.47
N PHE A 218 -12.17 -12.80 -4.43
CA PHE A 218 -12.97 -12.00 -5.35
C PHE A 218 -12.52 -12.21 -6.81
N TYR A 219 -11.23 -12.08 -7.10
CA TYR A 219 -10.69 -12.31 -8.44
C TYR A 219 -10.92 -13.75 -8.91
N ASN A 220 -10.71 -14.73 -8.04
CA ASN A 220 -10.86 -16.14 -8.37
C ASN A 220 -12.31 -16.52 -8.74
N GLY A 221 -13.30 -15.83 -8.17
CA GLY A 221 -14.71 -16.04 -8.46
C GLY A 221 -15.26 -15.17 -9.59
N GLU A 222 -14.81 -13.91 -9.68
CA GLU A 222 -15.40 -12.92 -10.59
C GLU A 222 -14.73 -12.84 -11.95
N PHE A 223 -13.41 -13.07 -12.02
CA PHE A 223 -12.61 -12.71 -13.18
C PHE A 223 -11.87 -13.91 -13.77
N LEU A 224 -11.21 -14.72 -12.93
CA LEU A 224 -10.41 -15.87 -13.40
C LEU A 224 -11.17 -16.87 -14.29
N PRO A 225 -12.44 -17.22 -14.04
CA PRO A 225 -13.18 -18.12 -14.93
C PRO A 225 -13.23 -17.63 -16.38
N THR A 226 -13.34 -16.32 -16.58
CA THR A 226 -13.35 -15.70 -17.90
C THR A 226 -11.93 -15.49 -18.44
N ASP A 227 -11.02 -14.98 -17.60
CA ASP A 227 -9.68 -14.56 -18.04
C ASP A 227 -8.67 -15.72 -18.19
N ALA A 228 -8.88 -16.82 -17.49
CA ALA A 228 -8.03 -18.01 -17.51
C ALA A 228 -8.77 -19.28 -17.99
N GLY A 229 -10.09 -19.20 -18.21
CA GLY A 229 -10.94 -20.35 -18.52
C GLY A 229 -11.26 -21.25 -17.31
N ARG A 230 -10.71 -20.94 -16.13
CA ARG A 230 -10.91 -21.67 -14.87
C ARG A 230 -10.47 -20.84 -13.67
N SER A 231 -11.05 -21.14 -12.51
CA SER A 231 -10.51 -20.69 -11.22
C SER A 231 -9.19 -21.43 -10.91
N VAL A 232 -8.36 -20.81 -10.07
CA VAL A 232 -7.19 -21.45 -9.46
C VAL A 232 -7.60 -22.20 -8.21
N GLU A 233 -6.87 -23.27 -7.86
CA GLU A 233 -6.98 -23.90 -6.54
C GLU A 233 -6.42 -22.92 -5.50
N LEU A 234 -7.31 -22.13 -4.90
CA LEU A 234 -6.97 -21.06 -3.99
C LEU A 234 -7.08 -21.50 -2.52
N SER A 235 -6.02 -21.29 -1.76
CA SER A 235 -6.01 -21.33 -0.30
C SER A 235 -5.66 -19.95 0.25
N VAL A 236 -6.33 -19.54 1.33
CA VAL A 236 -6.01 -18.29 2.05
C VAL A 236 -5.69 -18.64 3.49
N VAL A 237 -4.46 -18.34 3.92
CA VAL A 237 -4.09 -18.39 5.33
C VAL A 237 -4.56 -17.09 5.97
N GLN A 238 -5.70 -17.17 6.65
CA GLN A 238 -6.42 -16.01 7.19
C GLN A 238 -5.61 -15.28 8.26
N VAL A 239 -5.84 -13.99 8.37
CA VAL A 239 -5.44 -13.17 9.50
C VAL A 239 -6.22 -13.60 10.75
N GLY A 240 -5.55 -13.77 11.88
CA GLY A 240 -6.18 -14.04 13.17
C GLY A 240 -6.52 -12.73 13.90
N ASN A 241 -7.69 -12.70 14.55
CA ASN A 241 -8.14 -11.62 15.45
C ASN A 241 -8.31 -10.21 14.84
N TRP A 242 -8.16 -10.04 13.52
CA TRP A 242 -8.42 -8.76 12.87
C TRP A 242 -9.90 -8.54 12.62
N ARG A 243 -10.35 -7.31 12.83
CA ARG A 243 -11.70 -6.86 12.49
C ARG A 243 -11.65 -5.73 11.48
N THR A 244 -12.71 -5.61 10.69
CA THR A 244 -12.73 -4.66 9.56
C THR A 244 -12.83 -3.18 9.96
N ASP A 245 -13.11 -2.88 11.23
CA ASP A 245 -13.07 -1.54 11.81
C ASP A 245 -11.66 -1.12 12.27
N GLN A 246 -10.72 -2.08 12.38
CA GLN A 246 -9.34 -1.76 12.74
C GLN A 246 -8.56 -1.27 11.51
N LEU A 247 -7.90 -0.13 11.68
CA LEU A 247 -7.01 0.47 10.70
C LEU A 247 -5.55 0.10 11.00
N GLY A 248 -4.65 0.35 10.05
CA GLY A 248 -3.23 0.13 10.24
C GLY A 248 -2.71 0.83 11.49
N THR A 249 -3.13 2.07 11.73
CA THR A 249 -2.77 2.89 12.89
C THR A 249 -3.17 2.30 14.24
N ASP A 250 -4.12 1.34 14.27
CA ASP A 250 -4.50 0.61 15.48
C ASP A 250 -3.62 -0.62 15.74
N LEU A 251 -2.79 -0.99 14.77
CA LEU A 251 -1.96 -2.20 14.74
C LEU A 251 -0.47 -1.87 14.90
N THR A 252 -0.14 -0.97 15.83
CA THR A 252 1.23 -0.46 16.05
C THR A 252 2.24 -1.53 16.49
N TYR A 253 1.78 -2.70 16.93
CA TYR A 253 2.62 -3.85 17.28
C TYR A 253 2.98 -4.72 16.06
N LEU A 254 2.31 -4.53 14.91
CA LEU A 254 2.72 -5.16 13.68
C LEU A 254 3.80 -4.31 13.00
N PRO A 255 4.86 -4.93 12.45
CA PRO A 255 5.85 -4.23 11.65
C PRO A 255 5.23 -3.42 10.51
N TRP A 256 5.58 -2.14 10.43
CA TRP A 256 5.40 -1.35 9.22
C TRP A 256 6.73 -1.26 8.47
N VAL A 257 6.97 -2.24 7.60
CA VAL A 257 8.01 -2.12 6.56
C VAL A 257 7.37 -1.37 5.41
N LEU A 258 8.01 -0.26 4.98
CA LEU A 258 7.45 0.62 3.96
C LEU A 258 7.08 -0.19 2.70
N PRO A 259 5.80 -0.26 2.31
CA PRO A 259 5.41 -1.01 1.12
C PRO A 259 5.98 -0.43 -0.18
N SER A 260 6.36 0.84 -0.18
CA SER A 260 7.14 1.51 -1.23
C SER A 260 7.90 2.70 -0.63
N PRO A 261 8.90 3.26 -1.32
CA PRO A 261 9.72 4.36 -0.79
C PRO A 261 8.92 5.61 -0.36
N ASN A 262 7.76 5.85 -1.00
CA ASN A 262 6.88 6.99 -0.68
C ASN A 262 5.65 6.56 0.14
N MET A 263 5.67 5.39 0.77
CA MET A 263 4.65 4.93 1.71
C MET A 263 5.25 4.72 3.11
N PRO A 264 5.75 5.80 3.76
CA PRO A 264 6.57 5.68 4.96
C PRO A 264 5.79 5.32 6.21
N THR A 265 4.50 5.66 6.28
CA THR A 265 3.69 5.46 7.49
C THR A 265 2.33 4.88 7.17
N GLN A 266 1.70 4.29 8.19
CA GLN A 266 0.30 3.85 8.12
C GLN A 266 -0.65 5.04 7.88
N THR A 267 -0.31 6.23 8.37
CA THR A 267 -1.06 7.47 8.08
C THR A 267 -1.02 7.81 6.59
N SER A 268 0.16 7.69 5.96
CA SER A 268 0.31 7.88 4.52
C SER A 268 -0.61 6.92 3.75
N ALA A 269 -0.73 5.67 4.22
CA ALA A 269 -1.63 4.68 3.61
C ALA A 269 -3.12 5.05 3.75
N LEU A 270 -3.53 5.74 4.81
CA LEU A 270 -4.92 6.16 5.01
C LEU A 270 -5.35 7.29 4.07
N VAL A 271 -4.46 8.27 3.82
CA VAL A 271 -4.77 9.40 2.91
C VAL A 271 -4.59 9.04 1.44
N TYR A 272 -3.69 8.09 1.15
CA TYR A 272 -3.28 7.70 -0.21
C TYR A 272 -4.42 7.37 -1.18
N PRO A 273 -5.49 6.63 -0.80
CA PRO A 273 -6.60 6.35 -1.71
C PRO A 273 -7.22 7.62 -2.29
N GLY A 274 -7.19 8.74 -1.56
CA GLY A 274 -7.65 10.05 -2.01
C GLY A 274 -6.52 10.88 -2.61
N THR A 275 -5.50 11.20 -1.82
CA THR A 275 -4.50 12.22 -2.20
C THR A 275 -3.59 11.79 -3.35
N CYS A 276 -3.49 10.49 -3.66
CA CYS A 276 -2.81 10.04 -4.88
C CYS A 276 -3.53 10.51 -6.17
N MET A 277 -4.79 10.94 -6.13
CA MET A 277 -5.45 11.60 -7.27
C MET A 277 -4.67 12.83 -7.77
N PHE A 278 -3.89 13.50 -6.90
CA PHE A 278 -3.07 14.64 -7.29
C PHE A 278 -1.91 14.26 -8.21
N GLU A 279 -1.52 12.98 -8.32
CA GLU A 279 -0.65 12.51 -9.41
C GLU A 279 -1.25 12.82 -10.79
N GLY A 280 -2.59 12.89 -10.88
CA GLY A 280 -3.35 13.27 -12.06
C GLY A 280 -3.40 14.77 -12.33
N THR A 281 -2.67 15.59 -11.57
CA THR A 281 -2.60 17.05 -11.70
C THR A 281 -1.17 17.54 -11.76
N ASN A 282 -0.99 18.85 -12.00
CA ASN A 282 0.31 19.50 -11.85
C ASN A 282 0.70 19.83 -10.40
N ALA A 283 -0.18 19.68 -9.40
CA ALA A 283 0.18 19.89 -7.99
C ALA A 283 1.07 18.75 -7.46
N ALA A 284 1.99 19.08 -6.56
CA ALA A 284 2.85 18.12 -5.88
C ALA A 284 2.08 17.42 -4.74
N GLU A 285 2.06 16.10 -4.77
CA GLU A 285 1.48 15.23 -3.74
C GLU A 285 2.47 14.86 -2.61
N GLY A 286 3.40 15.76 -2.29
CA GLY A 286 4.32 15.61 -1.16
C GLY A 286 5.49 14.65 -1.38
N ARG A 287 5.58 13.95 -2.52
CA ARG A 287 6.82 13.25 -2.92
C ARG A 287 7.98 14.24 -2.96
N GLY A 288 9.18 13.81 -2.58
CA GLY A 288 10.33 14.71 -2.38
C GLY A 288 10.38 15.34 -0.98
N THR A 289 9.45 15.01 -0.09
CA THR A 289 9.44 15.43 1.32
C THR A 289 9.47 14.21 2.24
N THR A 290 9.42 14.43 3.56
CA THR A 290 9.29 13.38 4.57
C THR A 290 7.83 12.96 4.83
N ARG A 291 6.85 13.57 4.15
CA ARG A 291 5.41 13.31 4.33
C ARG A 291 4.66 13.20 2.97
N PRO A 292 5.05 12.25 2.11
CA PRO A 292 4.36 12.02 0.85
C PRO A 292 2.89 11.68 1.08
N PHE A 293 2.02 12.16 0.18
CA PHE A 293 0.56 12.02 0.17
C PHE A 293 -0.19 12.70 1.32
N GLU A 294 0.48 13.00 2.42
CA GLU A 294 -0.06 13.82 3.52
C GLU A 294 0.05 15.32 3.20
N LEU A 295 1.10 15.72 2.47
CA LEU A 295 1.26 17.08 1.95
C LEU A 295 0.78 17.18 0.50
N VAL A 296 0.03 18.23 0.18
CA VAL A 296 -0.34 18.59 -1.18
C VAL A 296 -0.15 20.09 -1.38
N GLY A 297 0.45 20.49 -2.50
CA GLY A 297 0.75 21.90 -2.75
C GLY A 297 1.30 22.19 -4.13
N ALA A 298 1.33 23.48 -4.48
CA ALA A 298 1.90 24.00 -5.72
C ALA A 298 2.27 25.48 -5.54
N PRO A 299 3.16 26.05 -6.37
CA PRO A 299 3.52 27.46 -6.29
C PRO A 299 2.33 28.42 -6.51
N TYR A 300 1.27 27.96 -7.20
CA TYR A 300 0.09 28.76 -7.52
C TYR A 300 -1.02 28.68 -6.45
N LEU A 301 -0.88 27.82 -5.44
CA LEU A 301 -1.83 27.72 -4.34
C LEU A 301 -1.48 28.72 -3.23
N ASP A 302 -2.42 28.93 -2.31
CA ASP A 302 -2.27 29.79 -1.14
C ASP A 302 -3.09 29.28 0.06
N TYR A 303 -3.00 29.98 1.20
CA TYR A 303 -3.67 29.61 2.45
C TYR A 303 -5.20 29.55 2.32
N HIS A 304 -5.79 30.35 1.42
CA HIS A 304 -7.24 30.35 1.18
C HIS A 304 -7.75 28.98 0.73
N TRP A 305 -6.92 28.14 0.12
CA TRP A 305 -7.31 26.77 -0.22
C TRP A 305 -7.61 25.95 1.04
N SER A 306 -6.73 26.03 2.04
CA SER A 306 -6.91 25.35 3.33
C SER A 306 -8.09 25.92 4.12
N ASP A 307 -8.31 27.25 4.08
CA ASP A 307 -9.46 27.89 4.72
C ASP A 307 -10.79 27.37 4.15
N ARG A 308 -10.91 27.32 2.82
CA ARG A 308 -12.13 26.83 2.16
C ARG A 308 -12.39 25.34 2.46
N LEU A 309 -11.33 24.54 2.54
CA LEU A 309 -11.46 23.12 2.87
C LEU A 309 -11.84 22.88 4.34
N ASN A 310 -11.31 23.66 5.28
CA ASN A 310 -11.75 23.60 6.67
C ASN A 310 -13.20 24.09 6.83
N ALA A 311 -13.62 25.11 6.07
CA ALA A 311 -14.99 25.61 6.06
C ALA A 311 -16.01 24.60 5.50
N ALA A 312 -15.56 23.59 4.75
CA ALA A 312 -16.41 22.49 4.28
C ALA A 312 -16.75 21.46 5.37
N GLU A 313 -16.13 21.55 6.55
CA GLU A 313 -16.40 20.71 7.74
C GLU A 313 -16.42 19.19 7.44
N LEU A 314 -15.47 18.75 6.61
CA LEU A 314 -15.38 17.35 6.20
C LEU A 314 -15.17 16.41 7.42
N PRO A 315 -15.89 15.29 7.51
CA PRO A 315 -15.79 14.40 8.66
C PRO A 315 -14.39 13.80 8.86
N GLY A 316 -13.87 13.94 10.08
CA GLY A 316 -12.65 13.25 10.53
C GLY A 316 -11.34 13.74 9.96
N VAL A 317 -11.33 14.89 9.28
CA VAL A 317 -10.14 15.51 8.71
C VAL A 317 -10.06 17.00 9.05
N ARG A 318 -8.84 17.52 9.17
CA ARG A 318 -8.52 18.94 9.19
C ARG A 318 -7.42 19.21 8.17
N PHE A 319 -7.34 20.46 7.74
CA PHE A 319 -6.32 20.90 6.79
C PHE A 319 -5.43 21.94 7.47
N ARG A 320 -4.17 21.58 7.70
CA ARG A 320 -3.19 22.52 8.24
C ARG A 320 -2.47 23.19 7.09
N GLU A 321 -2.47 24.52 7.05
CA GLU A 321 -1.64 25.27 6.10
C GLU A 321 -0.19 24.80 6.17
N ALA A 322 0.42 24.55 5.01
CA ALA A 322 1.78 24.04 4.91
C ALA A 322 2.53 24.62 3.71
N TYR A 323 3.83 24.79 3.90
CA TYR A 323 4.79 25.19 2.89
C TYR A 323 5.90 24.18 2.85
N PHE A 324 6.28 23.71 1.66
CA PHE A 324 7.31 22.69 1.52
C PHE A 324 8.03 22.80 0.17
N THR A 325 9.28 22.36 0.13
CA THR A 325 10.11 22.33 -1.08
C THR A 325 10.49 20.88 -1.37
N PRO A 326 9.85 20.22 -2.36
CA PRO A 326 10.22 18.87 -2.77
C PRO A 326 11.69 18.78 -3.21
N THR A 327 12.38 17.71 -2.85
CA THR A 327 13.77 17.45 -3.29
C THR A 327 13.85 16.73 -4.63
N PHE A 328 12.76 16.09 -5.07
CA PHE A 328 12.61 15.43 -6.36
C PHE A 328 11.14 15.45 -6.80
N ASN A 329 10.84 14.98 -8.01
CA ASN A 329 9.50 14.96 -8.63
C ASN A 329 8.96 16.38 -8.94
N LYS A 330 7.64 16.58 -8.96
CA LYS A 330 6.98 17.86 -9.27
C LYS A 330 7.51 18.98 -8.37
N TYR A 331 7.79 20.12 -8.99
CA TYR A 331 8.30 21.31 -8.31
C TYR A 331 9.56 21.05 -7.47
N ALA A 332 10.43 20.12 -7.89
CA ALA A 332 11.73 19.90 -7.24
C ALA A 332 12.49 21.22 -7.07
N ASN A 333 12.98 21.46 -5.85
CA ASN A 333 13.69 22.67 -5.43
C ASN A 333 12.88 23.97 -5.59
N THR A 334 11.55 23.88 -5.72
CA THR A 334 10.63 25.01 -5.79
C THR A 334 9.70 25.00 -4.58
N LEU A 335 9.47 26.17 -3.98
CA LEU A 335 8.55 26.30 -2.86
C LEU A 335 7.11 26.02 -3.33
N CYS A 336 6.45 25.06 -2.70
CA CYS A 336 5.03 24.79 -2.83
C CYS A 336 4.29 25.37 -1.64
N ASN A 337 3.23 26.12 -1.90
CA ASN A 337 2.24 26.49 -0.91
C ASN A 337 1.11 25.47 -0.94
N GLY A 338 0.50 25.16 0.19
CA GLY A 338 -0.60 24.22 0.22
C GLY A 338 -0.97 23.85 1.64
N LEU A 339 -1.13 22.56 1.87
CA LEU A 339 -1.63 22.05 3.13
C LEU A 339 -1.10 20.65 3.44
N GLU A 340 -1.29 20.29 4.70
CA GLU A 340 -1.22 18.94 5.21
C GLU A 340 -2.63 18.44 5.54
N VAL A 341 -2.92 17.20 5.12
CA VAL A 341 -4.15 16.48 5.46
C VAL A 341 -3.97 15.79 6.81
N GLU A 342 -4.63 16.32 7.85
CA GLU A 342 -4.57 15.77 9.21
C GLU A 342 -5.81 14.94 9.51
N ILE A 343 -5.65 13.64 9.71
CA ILE A 343 -6.74 12.76 10.13
C ILE A 343 -6.95 12.93 11.64
N VAL A 344 -8.11 13.48 12.03
CA VAL A 344 -8.48 13.72 13.44
C VAL A 344 -9.49 12.71 13.99
N ASP A 345 -10.26 12.06 13.11
CA ASP A 345 -11.14 10.94 13.45
C ASP A 345 -11.12 9.92 12.29
N PRO A 346 -10.23 8.91 12.37
CA PRO A 346 -10.11 7.91 11.32
C PRO A 346 -11.40 7.12 11.04
N ALA A 347 -12.28 6.95 12.03
CA ALA A 347 -13.52 6.19 11.88
C ALA A 347 -14.55 6.91 11.00
N ARG A 348 -14.46 8.25 10.91
CA ARG A 348 -15.34 9.09 10.09
C ARG A 348 -14.69 9.56 8.79
N TYR A 349 -13.38 9.44 8.67
CA TYR A 349 -12.63 9.87 7.49
C TYR A 349 -13.01 9.07 6.23
N ASP A 350 -13.28 9.80 5.14
CA ASP A 350 -13.44 9.28 3.77
C ASP A 350 -12.36 9.96 2.88
N PRO A 351 -11.29 9.25 2.50
CA PRO A 351 -10.20 9.84 1.74
C PRO A 351 -10.63 10.28 0.34
N ILE A 352 -11.61 9.60 -0.27
CA ILE A 352 -12.06 9.90 -1.63
C ILE A 352 -12.90 11.18 -1.63
N ALA A 353 -13.88 11.29 -0.73
CA ALA A 353 -14.68 12.51 -0.59
C ALA A 353 -13.80 13.72 -0.25
N THR A 354 -12.79 13.51 0.60
CA THR A 354 -11.79 14.53 0.96
C THR A 354 -11.04 15.01 -0.28
N ALA A 355 -10.41 14.10 -1.03
CA ALA A 355 -9.63 14.46 -2.22
C ALA A 355 -10.47 15.08 -3.35
N VAL A 356 -11.71 14.63 -3.54
CA VAL A 356 -12.64 15.26 -4.51
C VAL A 356 -12.91 16.71 -4.13
N THR A 357 -13.17 16.98 -2.85
CA THR A 357 -13.38 18.35 -2.35
C THR A 357 -12.12 19.20 -2.54
N MET A 358 -10.94 18.62 -2.24
CA MET A 358 -9.65 19.26 -2.48
C MET A 358 -9.45 19.63 -3.96
N LEU A 359 -9.75 18.72 -4.89
CA LEU A 359 -9.64 18.95 -6.33
C LEU A 359 -10.61 20.02 -6.84
N VAL A 360 -11.87 19.99 -6.40
CA VAL A 360 -12.88 21.01 -6.74
C VAL A 360 -12.42 22.40 -6.28
N GLU A 361 -11.88 22.51 -5.07
CA GLU A 361 -11.37 23.79 -4.56
C GLU A 361 -10.05 24.22 -5.21
N ALA A 362 -9.20 23.28 -5.62
CA ALA A 362 -7.94 23.56 -6.32
C ALA A 362 -8.18 23.98 -7.79
N LYS A 363 -9.21 23.44 -8.46
CA LYS A 363 -9.58 23.78 -9.84
C LYS A 363 -9.89 25.27 -10.05
N LYS A 364 -10.22 25.99 -8.97
CA LYS A 364 -10.53 27.43 -8.96
C LYS A 364 -9.29 28.33 -9.14
N TYR A 365 -8.08 27.79 -9.02
CA TYR A 365 -6.84 28.54 -9.24
C TYR A 365 -6.42 28.49 -10.70
N ASP A 366 -6.03 29.63 -11.28
CA ASP A 366 -5.59 29.74 -12.68
C ASP A 366 -4.40 28.83 -13.02
N GLY A 367 -3.55 28.52 -12.04
CA GLY A 367 -2.40 27.63 -12.22
C GLY A 367 -2.73 26.14 -12.24
N PHE A 368 -3.97 25.73 -11.93
CA PHE A 368 -4.35 24.33 -11.90
C PHE A 368 -4.38 23.72 -13.30
N ALA A 369 -3.79 22.54 -13.46
CA ALA A 369 -3.90 21.75 -14.68
C ALA A 369 -3.96 20.24 -14.37
N TRP A 370 -4.77 19.52 -15.15
CA TRP A 370 -4.73 18.06 -15.19
C TRP A 370 -3.43 17.61 -15.85
N ARG A 371 -2.80 16.56 -15.31
CA ARG A 371 -1.61 15.95 -15.89
C ARG A 371 -2.01 15.18 -17.14
N TYR A 372 -1.36 15.54 -18.24
CA TYR A 372 -1.44 14.83 -19.50
C TYR A 372 -0.42 13.67 -19.52
N ASP A 373 -0.81 12.55 -20.12
CA ASP A 373 0.01 11.35 -20.32
C ASP A 373 0.21 11.12 -21.82
N ASP A 374 1.33 11.63 -22.35
CA ASP A 374 1.66 11.56 -23.77
C ASP A 374 1.86 10.13 -24.29
N TYR A 375 2.04 9.14 -23.40
CA TYR A 375 2.24 7.74 -23.78
C TYR A 375 0.93 7.01 -24.10
N ASP A 376 -0.22 7.57 -23.77
CA ASP A 376 -1.54 6.98 -24.02
C ASP A 376 -2.50 8.04 -24.59
N PRO A 377 -2.43 8.33 -25.89
CA PRO A 377 -3.26 9.34 -26.52
C PRO A 377 -4.76 8.98 -26.49
N VAL A 378 -5.12 7.71 -26.22
CA VAL A 378 -6.51 7.27 -26.09
C VAL A 378 -7.08 7.66 -24.73
N ARG A 379 -6.26 7.64 -23.68
CA ARG A 379 -6.62 8.04 -22.31
C ARG A 379 -5.63 9.09 -21.81
N PRO A 380 -5.70 10.30 -22.37
CA PRO A 380 -4.64 11.28 -22.24
C PRO A 380 -4.50 11.88 -20.84
N TYR A 381 -5.50 11.71 -19.96
CA TYR A 381 -5.44 12.30 -18.62
C TYR A 381 -5.18 11.22 -17.57
N TRP A 382 -4.10 11.41 -16.80
CA TRP A 382 -3.71 10.45 -15.76
C TRP A 382 -4.79 10.29 -14.68
N ILE A 383 -5.50 11.38 -14.34
CA ILE A 383 -6.62 11.33 -13.40
C ILE A 383 -7.70 10.34 -13.84
N ASP A 384 -8.00 10.26 -15.14
CA ASP A 384 -9.07 9.40 -15.67
C ASP A 384 -8.70 7.91 -15.50
N LYS A 385 -7.40 7.57 -15.55
CA LYS A 385 -6.88 6.23 -15.24
C LYS A 385 -6.97 5.91 -13.76
N LEU A 386 -6.62 6.87 -12.89
CA LEU A 386 -6.70 6.71 -11.44
C LEU A 386 -8.14 6.53 -10.96
N THR A 387 -9.08 7.33 -11.49
CA THR A 387 -10.50 7.30 -11.11
C THR A 387 -11.29 6.26 -11.89
N GLY A 388 -10.75 5.77 -13.01
CA GLY A 388 -11.29 4.67 -13.80
C GLY A 388 -12.36 5.07 -14.81
N SER A 389 -12.48 6.36 -15.09
CA SER A 389 -13.33 6.97 -16.13
C SER A 389 -13.02 8.46 -16.23
N THR A 390 -13.47 9.13 -17.29
CA THR A 390 -13.46 10.60 -17.41
C THR A 390 -14.33 11.33 -16.39
N ARG A 391 -15.29 10.63 -15.75
CA ARG A 391 -16.43 11.23 -15.07
C ARG A 391 -16.02 12.26 -14.02
N LEU A 392 -15.06 11.95 -13.15
CA LEU A 392 -14.61 12.88 -12.12
C LEU A 392 -14.05 14.16 -12.73
N ARG A 393 -13.14 14.03 -13.70
CA ARG A 393 -12.49 15.16 -14.35
C ARG A 393 -13.50 16.04 -15.08
N THR A 394 -14.34 15.45 -15.92
CA THR A 394 -15.29 16.22 -16.74
C THR A 394 -16.33 16.92 -15.87
N MET A 395 -16.83 16.29 -14.82
CA MET A 395 -17.76 16.95 -13.89
C MET A 395 -17.11 18.15 -13.19
N ILE A 396 -15.84 18.03 -12.77
CA ILE A 396 -15.11 19.15 -12.16
C ILE A 396 -14.84 20.26 -13.19
N ASP A 397 -14.47 19.90 -14.42
CA ASP A 397 -14.28 20.86 -15.52
C ASP A 397 -15.58 21.61 -15.86
N ASP A 398 -16.72 20.92 -15.77
CA ASP A 398 -18.07 21.48 -15.99
C ASP A 398 -18.61 22.26 -14.77
N GLY A 399 -17.83 22.39 -13.70
CA GLY A 399 -18.16 23.19 -12.52
C GLY A 399 -19.03 22.50 -11.46
N ALA A 400 -19.16 21.16 -11.50
CA ALA A 400 -19.89 20.42 -10.50
C ALA A 400 -19.25 20.54 -9.10
N GLY A 401 -20.08 20.63 -8.07
CA GLY A 401 -19.62 20.61 -6.68
C GLY A 401 -19.16 19.22 -6.25
N ALA A 402 -18.36 19.15 -5.18
CA ALA A 402 -17.84 17.89 -4.66
C ALA A 402 -18.94 16.86 -4.34
N SER A 403 -20.06 17.32 -3.76
CA SER A 403 -21.20 16.46 -3.44
C SER A 403 -21.80 15.80 -4.69
N ASP A 404 -21.95 16.53 -5.79
CA ASP A 404 -22.51 16.01 -7.04
C ASP A 404 -21.58 14.97 -7.66
N VAL A 405 -20.27 15.28 -7.68
CA VAL A 405 -19.23 14.36 -8.15
C VAL A 405 -19.26 13.06 -7.34
N ILE A 406 -19.30 13.15 -6.01
CA ILE A 406 -19.36 11.98 -5.11
C ILE A 406 -20.65 11.17 -5.30
N HIS A 407 -21.79 11.86 -5.47
CA HIS A 407 -23.08 11.20 -5.67
C HIS A 407 -23.12 10.38 -6.97
N ALA A 408 -22.40 10.81 -8.02
CA ALA A 408 -22.42 10.20 -9.34
C ALA A 408 -21.96 8.73 -9.40
N TRP A 409 -21.20 8.25 -8.41
CA TRP A 409 -20.79 6.84 -8.29
C TRP A 409 -21.46 6.08 -7.16
N SER A 410 -22.47 6.65 -6.50
CA SER A 410 -23.15 6.01 -5.36
C SER A 410 -23.78 4.66 -5.74
N GLY A 411 -24.36 4.55 -6.95
CA GLY A 411 -24.96 3.32 -7.47
C GLY A 411 -23.94 2.20 -7.69
N GLU A 412 -22.87 2.47 -8.44
CA GLU A 412 -21.80 1.51 -8.71
C GLU A 412 -21.05 1.11 -7.43
N LEU A 413 -20.84 2.04 -6.49
CA LEU A 413 -20.25 1.74 -5.18
C LEU A 413 -21.14 0.79 -4.37
N SER A 414 -22.45 1.02 -4.37
CA SER A 414 -23.42 0.15 -3.71
C SER A 414 -23.46 -1.25 -4.34
N ALA A 415 -23.41 -1.33 -5.67
CA ALA A 415 -23.33 -2.58 -6.41
C ALA A 415 -22.04 -3.36 -6.08
N PHE A 416 -20.88 -2.68 -6.03
CA PHE A 416 -19.61 -3.29 -5.65
C PHE A 416 -19.64 -3.80 -4.20
N ARG A 417 -20.15 -2.98 -3.26
CA ARG A 417 -20.31 -3.39 -1.86
C ARG A 417 -21.18 -4.63 -1.75
N ALA A 418 -22.25 -4.73 -2.54
CA ALA A 418 -23.09 -5.92 -2.60
C ALA A 418 -22.36 -7.14 -3.18
N ARG A 419 -21.65 -6.97 -4.30
CA ARG A 419 -20.92 -8.02 -5.01
C ARG A 419 -19.80 -8.63 -4.16
N ARG A 420 -19.03 -7.80 -3.45
CA ARG A 420 -17.89 -8.27 -2.65
C ARG A 420 -18.28 -9.11 -1.44
N ARG A 421 -19.50 -8.96 -0.90
CA ARG A 421 -19.94 -9.61 0.37
C ARG A 421 -19.67 -11.11 0.43
N ARG A 422 -19.85 -11.83 -0.69
CA ARG A 422 -19.63 -13.30 -0.75
C ARG A 422 -18.17 -13.75 -0.65
N TYR A 423 -17.23 -12.82 -0.80
CA TYR A 423 -15.79 -13.11 -0.78
C TYR A 423 -15.11 -12.73 0.52
N LEU A 424 -15.79 -11.92 1.34
CA LEU A 424 -15.23 -11.38 2.55
C LEU A 424 -15.05 -12.48 3.62
N LEU A 425 -13.95 -12.41 4.35
CA LEU A 425 -13.52 -13.40 5.35
C LEU A 425 -13.69 -12.89 6.78
N TYR A 426 -13.60 -11.58 6.98
CA TYR A 426 -13.53 -10.97 8.31
C TYR A 426 -14.81 -10.22 8.65
N SER A 427 -15.21 -10.19 9.92
CA SER A 427 -16.36 -9.42 10.38
C SER A 427 -15.94 -8.10 11.03
N GLY A 428 -16.90 -7.19 11.19
CA GLY A 428 -16.76 -5.95 11.95
C GLY A 428 -18.09 -5.20 11.99
N PRO A 429 -18.20 -4.15 12.82
CA PRO A 429 -19.40 -3.33 12.92
C PRO A 429 -19.84 -2.78 11.56
N GLY A 430 -21.14 -2.84 11.25
CA GLY A 430 -21.71 -2.23 10.03
C GLY A 430 -21.64 -3.06 8.76
N ARG A 431 -21.51 -4.40 8.86
CA ARG A 431 -21.71 -5.34 7.74
C ARG A 431 -23.13 -5.84 7.62
#